data_AF-A0A0C1FKG8-F1
#
_entry.id   AF-A0A0C1FKG8-F1
#
_cell.length_a   1.000
_cell.length_b   1.000
_cell.length_c   1.000
_cell.angle_alpha   90.00
_cell.angle_beta   90.00
_cell.angle_gamma   90.00
#
_symmetry.space_group_name_H-M   'P 1'
#
loop_
_entity.id
_entity.type
_entity.pdbx_description
1 polymer ?
#
loop_
_entity_poly.entity_id
_entity_poly.type
_entity_poly.pdbx_seq_one_letter_code
_entity_poly.pdbx_strand_id
1 'polypeptide(L)' 'MLIDKILSNLNNFADLGRQKAFELGNPYYYQAANDNEYWRKEMPTGEIFLVLFEVKYDQDGHPIKIVDTFQERIS' A
#
# COMPACT_ATOMS: atom_id res chain seq x y z
N MET A 1 -5.56 -3.03 30.16
CA MET A 1 -7.01 -2.77 30.17
C MET A 1 -7.62 -3.28 28.85
N LEU A 2 -8.92 -3.54 28.75
CA LEU A 2 -9.56 -3.99 27.48
C LEU A 2 -9.26 -3.02 26.32
N ILE A 3 -9.20 -1.73 26.63
CA ILE A 3 -8.88 -0.63 25.70
C ILE A 3 -7.49 -0.81 25.08
N ASP A 4 -6.45 -1.12 25.86
CA ASP A 4 -5.09 -1.30 25.33
C ASP A 4 -5.00 -2.46 24.33
N LYS A 5 -5.79 -3.52 24.56
CA LYS A 5 -5.84 -4.71 23.69
C LYS A 5 -6.60 -4.46 22.39
N ILE A 6 -7.60 -3.58 22.43
CA ILE A 6 -8.32 -3.12 21.23
C ILE A 6 -7.42 -2.17 20.43
N LEU A 7 -6.73 -1.25 21.10
CA LEU A 7 -5.78 -0.33 20.47
C LEU A 7 -4.57 -1.04 19.85
N SER A 8 -4.05 -2.10 20.48
CA SER A 8 -2.97 -2.90 19.90
C SER A 8 -3.38 -3.60 18.60
N ASN A 9 -4.64 -4.02 18.50
CA ASN A 9 -5.17 -4.60 17.26
C ASN A 9 -5.38 -3.53 16.18
N LEU A 10 -5.75 -2.31 16.57
CA LEU A 10 -5.88 -1.17 15.66
C LEU A 10 -4.53 -0.77 15.03
N ASN A 11 -3.46 -0.80 15.82
CA ASN A 11 -2.11 -0.53 15.34
C ASN A 11 -1.57 -1.59 14.37
N ASN A 12 -2.23 -2.75 14.27
CA ASN A 12 -1.77 -3.89 13.47
C ASN A 12 -2.51 -4.03 12.13
N PHE A 13 -3.53 -3.19 11.85
CA PHE A 13 -4.31 -3.32 10.60
C PHE A 13 -3.48 -3.03 9.34
N ALA A 14 -2.54 -2.09 9.42
CA ALA A 14 -1.64 -1.80 8.30
C ALA A 14 -0.75 -3.02 7.99
N ASP A 15 -0.19 -3.63 9.03
CA ASP A 15 0.66 -4.82 8.90
C ASP A 15 -0.14 -6.04 8.39
N LEU A 16 -1.37 -6.23 8.87
CA LEU A 16 -2.29 -7.25 8.36
C LEU A 16 -2.66 -7.01 6.89
N GLY A 17 -2.90 -5.75 6.51
CA GLY A 17 -3.18 -5.36 5.13
C GLY A 17 -1.99 -5.64 4.21
N ARG A 18 -0.78 -5.28 4.65
CA ARG A 18 0.48 -5.56 3.94
C ARG A 18 0.70 -7.06 3.79
N GLN A 19 0.56 -7.82 4.87
CA GLN A 19 0.67 -9.27 4.82
C GLN A 19 -0.31 -9.86 3.80
N LYS A 20 -1.57 -9.42 3.83
CA LYS A 20 -2.58 -9.93 2.91
C LYS A 20 -2.30 -9.59 1.45
N ALA A 21 -1.81 -8.38 1.18
CA ALA A 21 -1.38 -7.99 -0.17
C ALA A 21 -0.32 -8.95 -0.70
N PHE A 22 0.69 -9.27 0.13
CA PHE A 22 1.79 -10.13 -0.27
C PHE A 22 1.39 -11.59 -0.45
N GLU A 23 0.52 -12.12 0.41
CA GLU A 23 -0.07 -13.47 0.22
C GLU A 23 -0.77 -13.63 -1.13
N LEU A 24 -1.33 -12.53 -1.65
CA LEU A 24 -2.00 -12.49 -2.95
C LEU A 24 -1.05 -12.14 -4.11
N GLY A 25 0.25 -11.96 -3.85
CA GLY A 25 1.24 -11.53 -4.85
C GLY A 25 1.10 -10.07 -5.29
N ASN A 26 0.34 -9.26 -4.54
CA ASN A 26 0.11 -7.86 -4.86
C ASN A 26 1.15 -6.96 -4.16
N PRO A 27 1.53 -5.84 -4.78
CA PRO A 27 2.27 -4.80 -4.09
C PRO A 27 1.43 -4.16 -2.98
N TYR A 28 2.12 -3.63 -1.97
CA TYR A 28 1.53 -2.82 -0.91
C TYR A 28 1.94 -1.35 -1.09
N TYR A 29 0.96 -0.45 -1.04
CA TYR A 29 1.17 0.99 -1.22
C TYR A 29 1.01 1.72 0.10
N TYR A 30 1.95 2.60 0.43
CA TYR A 30 1.90 3.43 1.62
C TYR A 30 2.65 4.75 1.40
N GLN A 31 2.41 5.73 2.26
CA GLN A 31 3.10 7.02 2.22
C GLN A 31 3.84 7.25 3.54
N ALA A 32 5.13 7.55 3.48
CA ALA A 32 5.91 8.00 4.63
C ALA A 32 5.90 9.54 4.72
N ALA A 33 6.24 10.07 5.90
CA ALA A 33 6.12 11.50 6.20
C ALA A 33 6.87 12.44 5.22
N ASN A 34 7.89 11.94 4.52
CA ASN A 34 8.74 12.72 3.61
C ASN A 34 8.55 12.39 2.13
N ASP A 35 7.50 11.62 1.77
CA ASP A 35 7.29 11.19 0.38
C ASP A 35 6.54 12.26 -0.46
N ASN A 36 6.12 13.38 0.13
CA ASN A 36 5.39 14.47 -0.53
C ASN A 36 4.13 13.98 -1.29
N GLU A 37 4.12 14.07 -2.63
CA GLU A 37 3.05 13.59 -3.51
C GLU A 37 3.26 12.14 -3.96
N TYR A 38 4.45 11.59 -3.72
CA TYR A 38 4.80 10.23 -4.09
C TYR A 38 4.32 9.22 -3.05
N TRP A 39 4.24 7.98 -3.50
CA TRP A 39 3.89 6.81 -2.72
C TRP A 39 5.00 5.79 -2.78
N ARG A 40 5.14 4.97 -1.74
CA ARG A 40 5.99 3.79 -1.76
C ARG A 40 5.17 2.59 -2.19
N LYS A 41 5.65 1.91 -3.24
CA LYS A 41 5.17 0.61 -3.68
C LYS A 41 6.17 -0.44 -3.25
N GLU A 42 5.79 -1.26 -2.28
CA GLU A 42 6.59 -2.38 -1.81
C GLU A 42 6.11 -3.68 -2.48
N MET A 43 7.03 -4.37 -3.15
CA MET A 43 6.76 -5.63 -3.80
C MET A 43 6.88 -6.79 -2.79
N PRO A 44 6.18 -7.92 -3.02
CA PRO A 44 6.36 -9.13 -2.21
C PRO A 44 7.81 -9.67 -2.22
N THR A 45 8.60 -9.29 -3.22
CA THR A 45 10.05 -9.60 -3.33
C THR A 45 10.92 -8.79 -2.38
N GLY A 46 10.36 -7.76 -1.72
CA GLY A 46 11.07 -6.82 -0.86
C GLY A 46 11.59 -5.57 -1.58
N GLU A 47 11.46 -5.50 -2.90
CA GLU A 47 11.85 -4.31 -3.68
C GLU A 47 10.90 -3.15 -3.38
N ILE A 48 11.46 -1.93 -3.24
CA ILE A 48 10.68 -0.74 -2.93
C ILE A 48 10.87 0.29 -4.03
N PHE A 49 9.75 0.83 -4.48
CA PHE A 49 9.71 1.89 -5.49
C PHE A 49 9.01 3.13 -4.95
N LEU A 50 9.50 4.30 -5.35
CA LEU A 50 8.78 5.55 -5.24
C LEU A 50 7.93 5.73 -6.51
N VAL A 51 6.63 5.95 -6.37
CA VAL A 51 5.68 5.95 -7.48
C VAL A 51 4.69 7.12 -7.42
N LEU A 52 4.20 7.51 -8.58
CA LEU A 52 2.90 8.14 -8.75
C LEU A 52 2.00 7.14 -9.47
N PHE A 53 0.72 7.08 -9.12
CA PHE A 53 -0.20 6.15 -9.74
C PHE A 53 -1.56 6.77 -9.99
N GLU A 54 -2.26 6.19 -10.96
CA GLU A 54 -3.68 6.41 -11.19
C GLU A 54 -4.46 5.14 -10.88
N VAL A 55 -5.68 5.31 -10.37
CA VAL A 55 -6.64 4.21 -10.25
C VAL A 55 -7.53 4.21 -11.49
N LYS A 56 -7.59 3.09 -12.20
CA LYS A 56 -8.55 2.85 -13.27
C LYS A 56 -9.82 2.25 -12.67
N TYR A 57 -10.95 2.77 -13.12
CA TYR A 57 -12.28 2.40 -12.65
C TYR A 57 -13.08 1.75 -13.78
N ASP A 58 -14.02 0.87 -13.43
CA ASP A 58 -15.01 0.34 -14.38
C ASP A 58 -16.14 1.36 -14.66
N GLN A 59 -17.15 0.95 -15.44
CA GLN A 59 -18.29 1.81 -15.80
C GLN A 59 -19.20 2.16 -14.62
N ASP A 60 -19.19 1.32 -13.58
CA ASP A 60 -19.97 1.51 -12.35
C ASP A 60 -19.19 2.32 -11.29
N GLY A 61 -17.95 2.68 -11.58
CA GLY A 61 -17.07 3.46 -10.71
C GLY A 61 -16.32 2.62 -9.67
N HIS A 62 -16.21 1.31 -9.84
CA HIS A 62 -15.39 0.47 -8.97
C HIS A 62 -13.92 0.47 -9.41
N PRO A 63 -12.96 0.54 -8.47
CA PRO A 63 -11.55 0.49 -8.79
C PRO A 63 -11.18 -0.93 -9.27
N ILE A 64 -10.62 -1.04 -10.47
CA ILE A 64 -10.24 -2.33 -11.06
C ILE A 64 -8.72 -2.52 -11.15
N LYS A 65 -7.95 -1.43 -11.18
CA LYS A 65 -6.50 -1.49 -11.38
C LYS A 65 -5.80 -0.23 -10.91
N ILE A 66 -4.61 -0.40 -10.34
CA ILE A 66 -3.65 0.69 -10.12
C ILE A 66 -2.63 0.67 -11.27
N VAL A 67 -2.34 1.83 -11.85
CA VAL A 67 -1.38 2.01 -12.93
C VAL A 67 -0.38 3.07 -12.51
N ASP A 68 0.88 2.66 -12.38
CA ASP A 68 1.97 3.60 -12.07
C ASP A 68 2.20 4.52 -13.28
N THR A 69 2.12 5.82 -13.05
CA THR A 69 2.43 6.87 -14.04
C THR A 69 3.89 7.33 -13.94
N PHE A 70 4.53 7.08 -12.80
CA PHE A 70 5.96 7.26 -12.55
C PHE A 70 6.45 6.16 -11.61
N GLN A 71 7.69 5.69 -11.80
CA GLN A 71 8.31 4.71 -10.91
C GLN A 71 9.84 4.87 -10.88
N GLU A 72 10.39 4.92 -9.66
CA GLU A 72 11.83 4.87 -9.39
C GLU A 72 12.13 3.86 -8.28
N ARG A 73 13.15 3.01 -8.46
CA ARG A 73 13.54 2.03 -7.44
C ARG A 73 14.40 2.70 -6.37
N ILE A 74 14.06 2.49 -5.09
CA ILE A 74 14.76 3.10 -3.95
C ILE A 74 15.38 2.08 -2.97
N SER A 75 15.08 0.78 -3.14
CA SER A 75 15.73 -0.33 -2.43
C SER A 75 15.63 -1.64 -3.21
#